data_AF-A0A948S2U5-F1
#
_entry.id   AF-A0A948S2U5-F1
#
_cell.length_a   1.000
_cell.length_b   1.000
_cell.length_c   1.000
_cell.angle_alpha   90.00
_cell.angle_beta   90.00
_cell.angle_gamma   90.00
#
_symmetry.space_group_name_H-M   'P 1'
#
loop_
_entity.id
_entity.type
_entity.pdbx_description
1 polymer ?
#
loop_
_entity_poly.entity_id
_entity_poly.type
_entity_poly.pdbx_seq_one_letter_code
_entity_poly.pdbx_strand_id
1 'polypeptide(L)'
;MVNLIHDIAADLGRQHTDRPRLLFDVGGFDSQAWRTALRRAGVPVLELNEVPEHLASSWLDGAWAFSGEFLMPVVIFGGQTWAGGLETLALGDKALPEGSRLVADEHWLRSRQVALTRAVETSTLNQEFRRGQERRGWIRIGWQPAATLETGNGLVLAWSSPLPLRRIRDFAARCPEITLSAPDAEVLADEVAGQGISVTGWRFAVK
;
A
#
# COMPACT_ATOMS: atom_id res chain seq x y z
N MET A 1 -0.80 13.29 -19.05
CA MET A 1 0.01 12.69 -17.95
C MET A 1 -0.86 11.86 -17.02
N VAL A 2 -1.99 12.40 -16.51
CA VAL A 2 -2.96 11.65 -15.67
C VAL A 2 -3.43 10.34 -16.33
N ASN A 3 -3.78 10.36 -17.62
CA ASN A 3 -4.19 9.13 -18.33
C ASN A 3 -3.08 8.06 -18.33
N LEU A 4 -1.82 8.46 -18.55
CA LEU A 4 -0.68 7.54 -18.56
C LEU A 4 -0.47 6.85 -17.20
N ILE A 5 -0.62 7.58 -16.09
CA ILE A 5 -0.51 7.02 -14.73
C ILE A 5 -1.59 5.95 -14.50
N HIS A 6 -2.83 6.22 -14.91
CA HIS A 6 -3.91 5.25 -14.79
C HIS A 6 -3.72 4.03 -15.69
N ASP A 7 -3.27 4.24 -16.92
CA ASP A 7 -3.03 3.15 -17.88
C ASP A 7 -1.93 2.20 -17.36
N ILE A 8 -0.80 2.76 -16.89
CA ILE A 8 0.29 1.95 -16.32
C ILE A 8 -0.19 1.20 -15.07
N ALA A 9 -0.92 1.84 -14.16
CA ALA A 9 -1.46 1.16 -12.98
C ALA A 9 -2.41 0.02 -13.38
N ALA A 10 -3.31 0.25 -14.33
CA ALA A 10 -4.26 -0.75 -14.81
C ALA A 10 -3.54 -1.95 -15.44
N ASP A 11 -2.51 -1.70 -16.25
CA ASP A 11 -1.72 -2.76 -16.86
C ASP A 11 -0.93 -3.55 -15.80
N LEU A 12 -0.33 -2.89 -14.81
CA LEU A 12 0.31 -3.57 -13.67
C LEU A 12 -0.70 -4.43 -12.89
N GLY A 13 -1.91 -3.91 -12.66
CA GLY A 13 -3.00 -4.61 -11.97
C GLY A 13 -3.53 -5.82 -12.74
N ARG A 14 -3.25 -5.88 -14.05
CA ARG A 14 -3.61 -6.99 -14.95
C ARG A 14 -2.42 -7.86 -15.33
N GLN A 15 -1.21 -7.50 -14.93
CA GLN A 15 -0.01 -8.24 -15.28
C GLN A 15 -0.03 -9.62 -14.61
N HIS A 16 0.43 -10.61 -15.38
CA HIS A 16 0.87 -11.92 -14.89
C HIS A 16 2.40 -11.95 -14.88
N THR A 17 3.00 -12.16 -13.71
CA THR A 17 4.46 -12.26 -13.56
C THR A 17 4.85 -13.69 -13.20
N ASP A 18 5.55 -14.36 -14.12
CA ASP A 18 6.01 -15.75 -13.92
C ASP A 18 7.16 -15.87 -12.90
N ARG A 19 7.71 -14.73 -12.47
CA ARG A 19 8.71 -14.60 -11.40
C ARG A 19 8.30 -13.43 -10.50
N PRO A 20 8.64 -13.49 -9.20
CA PRO A 20 8.44 -12.35 -8.30
C PRO A 20 9.10 -11.09 -8.85
N ARG A 21 8.45 -9.94 -8.65
CA ARG A 21 8.86 -8.66 -9.24
C ARG A 21 8.56 -7.52 -8.29
N LEU A 22 9.61 -6.83 -7.86
CA LEU A 22 9.51 -5.59 -7.08
C LEU A 22 9.86 -4.39 -7.97
N LEU A 23 9.05 -3.34 -7.89
CA LEU A 23 9.17 -2.12 -8.67
C LEU A 23 9.41 -0.94 -7.74
N PHE A 24 10.62 -0.40 -7.75
CA PHE A 24 10.94 0.74 -6.90
C PHE A 24 10.45 2.02 -7.56
N ASP A 25 9.67 2.81 -6.82
CA ASP A 25 9.31 4.17 -7.21
C ASP A 25 10.56 5.06 -7.12
N VAL A 26 11.07 5.45 -8.28
CA VAL A 26 12.23 6.33 -8.42
C VAL A 26 11.83 7.80 -8.59
N GLY A 27 10.54 8.11 -8.44
CA GLY A 27 9.96 9.40 -8.79
C GLY A 27 9.65 9.51 -10.29
N GLY A 28 9.12 10.67 -10.70
CA GLY A 28 8.75 10.96 -12.10
C GLY A 28 7.24 11.08 -12.34
N PHE A 29 6.42 10.54 -11.45
CA PHE A 29 4.99 10.82 -11.39
C PHE A 29 4.64 11.66 -10.16
N ASP A 30 3.49 12.34 -10.21
CA ASP A 30 2.86 12.84 -8.99
C ASP A 30 2.57 11.66 -8.05
N SER A 31 3.27 11.61 -6.93
CA SER A 31 3.24 10.49 -5.99
C SER A 31 1.85 10.26 -5.37
N GLN A 32 1.02 11.30 -5.26
CA GLN A 32 -0.35 11.18 -4.76
C GLN A 32 -1.26 10.55 -5.82
N ALA A 33 -1.21 11.06 -7.05
CA ALA A 33 -1.95 10.48 -8.17
C ALA A 33 -1.53 9.03 -8.46
N TRP A 34 -0.23 8.73 -8.31
CA TRP A 34 0.30 7.40 -8.54
C TRP A 34 -0.19 6.38 -7.50
N ARG A 35 -0.10 6.69 -6.20
CA ARG A 35 -0.67 5.85 -5.13
C ARG A 35 -2.16 5.60 -5.34
N THR A 36 -2.91 6.63 -5.72
CA THR A 36 -4.34 6.52 -6.00
C THR A 36 -4.61 5.58 -7.18
N ALA A 37 -3.86 5.72 -8.28
CA ALA A 37 -4.00 4.86 -9.44
C ALA A 37 -3.68 3.39 -9.12
N LEU A 38 -2.59 3.13 -8.38
CA LEU A 38 -2.20 1.79 -7.93
C LEU A 38 -3.27 1.15 -7.03
N ARG A 39 -3.81 1.93 -6.08
CA ARG A 39 -4.91 1.50 -5.19
C ARG A 39 -6.15 1.10 -5.96
N ARG A 40 -6.55 1.91 -6.94
CA ARG A 40 -7.71 1.62 -7.81
C ARG A 40 -7.48 0.41 -8.71
N ALA A 41 -6.25 0.23 -9.19
CA ALA A 41 -5.88 -0.92 -10.02
C ALA A 41 -5.62 -2.20 -9.21
N GLY A 42 -5.63 -2.11 -7.88
CA GLY A 42 -5.39 -3.27 -7.00
C GLY A 42 -3.92 -3.69 -6.90
N VAL A 43 -2.99 -2.86 -7.36
CA VAL A 43 -1.55 -3.17 -7.41
C VAL A 43 -0.94 -3.02 -6.01
N PRO A 44 -0.33 -4.05 -5.41
CA PRO A 44 0.22 -3.97 -4.08
C PRO A 44 1.34 -2.95 -3.99
N VAL A 45 1.30 -2.15 -2.93
CA VAL A 45 2.28 -1.12 -2.64
C VAL A 45 2.80 -1.29 -1.23
N LEU A 46 4.12 -1.43 -1.09
CA LEU A 46 4.82 -1.42 0.20
C LEU A 46 5.44 -0.03 0.44
N GLU A 47 5.13 0.57 1.59
CA GLU A 47 5.64 1.88 1.98
C GLU A 47 6.79 1.71 2.97
N LEU A 48 8.03 1.81 2.49
CA LEU A 48 9.21 1.67 3.34
C LEU A 48 9.48 2.92 4.19
N ASN A 49 9.12 4.12 3.73
CA ASN A 49 9.17 5.39 4.49
C ASN A 49 10.28 5.47 5.56
N GLU A 50 11.55 5.33 5.14
CA GLU A 50 12.74 5.38 6.00
C GLU A 50 12.89 4.23 7.00
N VAL A 51 12.35 3.06 6.68
CA VAL A 51 12.53 1.85 7.49
C VAL A 51 14.04 1.60 7.70
N PRO A 52 14.47 1.28 8.92
CA PRO A 52 15.85 0.88 9.18
C PRO A 52 16.23 -0.34 8.34
N GLU A 53 17.46 -0.38 7.84
CA GLU A 53 17.95 -1.42 6.92
C GLU A 53 17.72 -2.85 7.44
N HIS A 54 17.98 -3.09 8.73
CA HIS A 54 17.77 -4.38 9.37
C HIS A 54 16.29 -4.84 9.40
N LEU A 55 15.34 -3.92 9.28
CA LEU A 55 13.91 -4.21 9.15
C LEU A 55 13.48 -4.25 7.68
N ALA A 56 14.08 -3.41 6.82
CA ALA A 56 13.80 -3.30 5.39
C ALA A 56 13.86 -4.67 4.69
N SER A 57 14.92 -5.45 4.97
CA SER A 57 15.12 -6.78 4.38
C SER A 57 13.91 -7.68 4.60
N SER A 58 13.42 -7.76 5.84
CA SER A 58 12.29 -8.64 6.17
C SER A 58 10.98 -8.22 5.48
N TRP A 59 10.78 -6.91 5.28
CA TRP A 59 9.59 -6.40 4.59
C TRP A 59 9.69 -6.63 3.08
N LEU A 60 10.89 -6.46 2.50
CA LEU A 60 11.18 -6.75 1.11
C LEU A 60 11.05 -8.25 0.80
N ASP A 61 11.52 -9.13 1.68
CA ASP A 61 11.32 -10.58 1.57
C ASP A 61 9.83 -10.93 1.58
N GLY A 62 9.06 -10.28 2.45
CA GLY A 62 7.61 -10.38 2.48
C GLY A 62 6.96 -9.95 1.16
N ALA A 63 7.38 -8.82 0.59
CA ALA A 63 6.90 -8.36 -0.71
C ALA A 63 7.31 -9.28 -1.86
N TRP A 64 8.51 -9.86 -1.81
CA TRP A 64 8.97 -10.81 -2.80
C TRP A 64 8.12 -12.08 -2.79
N ALA A 65 7.90 -12.67 -1.61
CA ALA A 65 7.03 -13.82 -1.44
C ALA A 65 5.60 -13.51 -1.92
N PHE A 66 5.08 -12.34 -1.56
CA PHE A 66 3.77 -11.88 -1.97
C PHE A 66 3.63 -11.75 -3.49
N SER A 67 4.63 -11.16 -4.15
CA SER A 67 4.65 -11.06 -5.61
C SER A 67 4.65 -12.43 -6.30
N GLY A 68 5.42 -13.38 -5.76
CA GLY A 68 5.46 -14.75 -6.26
C GLY A 68 4.16 -15.52 -6.05
N GLU A 69 3.53 -15.37 -4.90
CA GLU A 69 2.27 -16.06 -4.57
C GLU A 69 1.10 -15.59 -5.46
N PHE A 70 1.00 -14.27 -5.68
CA PHE A 70 -0.11 -13.68 -6.41
C PHE A 70 0.19 -13.38 -7.89
N LEU A 71 1.39 -13.75 -8.37
CA LEU A 71 1.80 -13.60 -9.77
C LEU A 71 1.59 -12.17 -10.29
N MET A 72 1.93 -11.17 -9.47
CA MET A 72 1.85 -9.77 -9.84
C MET A 72 2.97 -8.94 -9.22
N PRO A 73 3.33 -7.80 -9.83
CA PRO A 73 4.37 -6.95 -9.27
C PRO A 73 3.91 -6.26 -7.98
N VAL A 74 4.89 -5.98 -7.11
CA VAL A 74 4.72 -5.10 -5.95
C VAL A 74 5.48 -3.80 -6.19
N VAL A 75 4.82 -2.67 -5.99
CA VAL A 75 5.45 -1.34 -6.04
C VAL A 75 5.99 -0.96 -4.66
N ILE A 76 7.20 -0.41 -4.61
CA ILE A 76 7.90 -0.05 -3.38
C ILE A 76 8.14 1.45 -3.35
N PHE A 77 7.62 2.15 -2.34
CA PHE A 77 7.92 3.55 -2.07
C PHE A 77 8.96 3.70 -0.95
N GLY A 78 9.81 4.72 -1.04
CA GLY A 78 10.70 5.12 0.05
C GLY A 78 11.92 4.21 0.25
N GLY A 79 12.44 3.59 -0.81
CA GLY A 79 13.50 2.59 -0.72
C GLY A 79 14.63 2.63 -1.76
N GLN A 80 14.92 3.82 -2.30
CA GLN A 80 15.85 3.96 -3.41
C GLN A 80 17.30 3.53 -3.09
N THR A 81 17.71 3.55 -1.83
CA THR A 81 19.03 3.06 -1.40
C THR A 81 19.16 1.54 -1.49
N TRP A 82 18.05 0.80 -1.38
CA TRP A 82 18.01 -0.66 -1.52
C TRP A 82 17.85 -1.12 -2.97
N ALA A 83 17.73 -0.17 -3.90
CA ALA A 83 17.66 -0.46 -5.32
C ALA A 83 18.98 -1.04 -5.89
N GLY A 84 20.11 -0.76 -5.24
CA GLY A 84 21.46 -1.01 -5.76
C GLY A 84 21.97 -2.46 -5.71
N GLY A 85 21.14 -3.46 -5.38
CA GLY A 85 21.59 -4.86 -5.25
C GLY A 85 20.56 -5.97 -5.54
N LEU A 86 19.29 -5.61 -5.77
CA LEU A 86 18.24 -6.53 -6.25
C LEU A 86 17.91 -6.15 -7.71
N GLU A 87 17.36 -7.06 -8.54
CA GLU A 87 16.90 -6.74 -9.90
C GLU A 87 15.92 -5.55 -9.84
N THR A 88 16.42 -4.35 -10.07
CA THR A 88 15.66 -3.13 -9.90
C THR A 88 15.11 -2.66 -11.22
N LEU A 89 13.82 -2.86 -11.37
CA LEU A 89 13.05 -2.18 -12.41
C LEU A 89 12.59 -0.84 -11.83
N ALA A 90 13.40 0.18 -12.12
CA ALA A 90 13.02 1.57 -11.94
C ALA A 90 11.80 1.90 -12.79
N LEU A 91 10.91 2.73 -12.25
CA LEU A 91 9.77 3.30 -12.95
C LEU A 91 10.25 4.28 -14.04
N GLY A 92 10.75 3.75 -15.15
CA GLY A 92 11.33 4.52 -16.26
C GLY A 92 11.74 3.63 -17.42
N ASP A 93 12.24 2.43 -17.12
CA ASP A 93 12.88 1.60 -18.16
C ASP A 93 12.02 0.46 -18.73
N LYS A 94 10.88 0.14 -18.09
CA LYS A 94 9.79 -0.74 -18.58
C LYS A 94 8.92 -1.15 -17.38
N ALA A 95 8.00 -0.27 -16.92
CA ALA A 95 6.98 -0.66 -15.94
C ALA A 95 6.23 -1.94 -16.41
N LEU A 96 6.07 -2.07 -17.73
CA LEU A 96 5.62 -3.27 -18.44
C LEU A 96 6.80 -3.82 -19.24
N PRO A 97 7.44 -4.93 -18.81
CA PRO A 97 8.50 -5.54 -19.58
C PRO A 97 7.93 -6.06 -20.90
N GLU A 98 8.73 -6.01 -21.94
CA GLU A 98 8.38 -6.51 -23.26
C GLU A 98 8.03 -8.01 -23.15
N GLY A 99 6.87 -8.42 -23.66
CA GLY A 99 6.35 -9.79 -23.48
C GLY A 99 5.58 -10.03 -22.17
N SER A 100 5.29 -9.00 -21.38
CA SER A 100 4.39 -9.13 -20.22
C SER A 100 2.99 -9.56 -20.67
N ARG A 101 2.48 -10.61 -20.01
CA ARG A 101 1.16 -11.15 -20.29
C ARG A 101 0.13 -10.41 -19.45
N LEU A 102 -0.80 -9.74 -20.12
CA LEU A 102 -1.98 -9.16 -19.48
C LEU A 102 -3.07 -10.23 -19.35
N VAL A 103 -3.66 -10.33 -18.17
CA VAL A 103 -4.81 -11.19 -17.93
C VAL A 103 -6.08 -10.40 -18.23
N ALA A 104 -6.89 -10.92 -19.14
CA ALA A 104 -8.20 -10.35 -19.49
C ALA A 104 -9.37 -11.03 -18.77
N ASP A 105 -9.12 -12.14 -18.06
CA ASP A 105 -10.14 -12.85 -17.29
C ASP A 105 -10.50 -12.08 -16.01
N GLU A 106 -11.63 -11.39 -16.06
CA GLU A 106 -12.16 -10.58 -14.96
C GLU A 106 -12.48 -11.40 -13.70
N HIS A 107 -12.91 -12.66 -13.85
CA HIS A 107 -13.19 -13.50 -12.69
C HIS A 107 -11.88 -13.87 -11.99
N TRP A 108 -10.87 -14.27 -12.76
CA TRP A 108 -9.54 -14.54 -12.21
C TRP A 108 -8.94 -13.30 -11.52
N LEU A 109 -9.01 -12.13 -12.17
CA LEU A 109 -8.51 -10.87 -11.60
C LEU A 109 -9.22 -10.54 -10.28
N ARG A 110 -10.55 -10.68 -10.23
CA ARG A 110 -11.32 -10.45 -9.01
C ARG A 110 -10.99 -11.44 -7.91
N SER A 111 -10.90 -12.73 -8.22
CA SER A 111 -10.53 -13.77 -7.25
C SER A 111 -9.13 -13.55 -6.69
N ARG A 112 -8.16 -13.23 -7.56
CA ARG A 112 -6.81 -12.83 -7.16
C ARG A 112 -6.87 -11.64 -6.22
N GLN A 113 -7.60 -10.58 -6.59
CA GLN A 113 -7.72 -9.37 -5.78
C GLN A 113 -8.27 -9.64 -4.39
N VAL A 114 -9.30 -10.49 -4.28
CA VAL A 114 -9.88 -10.89 -2.98
C VAL A 114 -8.85 -11.64 -2.12
N ALA A 115 -8.14 -12.61 -2.71
CA ALA A 115 -7.11 -13.38 -2.01
C ALA A 115 -5.97 -12.47 -1.55
N LEU A 116 -5.55 -11.56 -2.42
CA LEU A 116 -4.48 -10.61 -2.22
C LEU A 116 -4.79 -9.62 -1.09
N THR A 117 -5.97 -8.99 -1.14
CA THR A 117 -6.44 -8.09 -0.07
C THR A 117 -6.51 -8.83 1.27
N ARG A 118 -7.01 -10.08 1.28
CA ARG A 118 -7.07 -10.89 2.51
C ARG A 118 -5.67 -11.18 3.06
N ALA A 119 -4.72 -11.54 2.21
CA ALA A 119 -3.34 -11.81 2.62
C ALA A 119 -2.66 -10.57 3.22
N VAL A 120 -2.84 -9.39 2.59
CA VAL A 120 -2.38 -8.10 3.15
C VAL A 120 -3.04 -7.84 4.50
N GLU A 121 -4.36 -8.00 4.60
CA GLU A 121 -5.11 -7.75 5.84
C GLU A 121 -4.61 -8.58 7.02
N THR A 122 -4.21 -9.84 6.78
CA THR A 122 -3.75 -10.77 7.81
C THR A 122 -2.23 -10.78 8.02
N SER A 123 -1.48 -10.02 7.22
CA SER A 123 -0.03 -9.94 7.33
C SER A 123 0.40 -9.39 8.70
N THR A 124 1.52 -9.89 9.22
CA THR A 124 2.17 -9.37 10.44
C THR A 124 2.63 -7.92 10.30
N LEU A 125 2.71 -7.42 9.06
CA LEU A 125 2.99 -6.03 8.71
C LEU A 125 1.79 -5.10 8.94
N ASN A 126 0.61 -5.66 9.22
CA ASN A 126 -0.62 -4.92 9.48
C ASN A 126 -1.15 -5.24 10.89
N GLN A 127 -0.89 -4.36 11.84
CA GLN A 127 -1.17 -4.58 13.26
C GLN A 127 -2.23 -3.62 13.77
N GLU A 128 -3.14 -4.14 14.58
CA GLU A 128 -4.18 -3.34 15.23
C GLU A 128 -4.06 -3.45 16.74
N PHE A 129 -3.89 -2.31 17.38
CA PHE A 129 -3.74 -2.15 18.82
C PHE A 129 -5.06 -1.62 19.37
N ARG A 130 -5.64 -2.33 20.34
CA ARG A 130 -6.92 -1.96 20.94
C ARG A 130 -6.82 -1.82 22.44
N ARG A 131 -7.39 -0.74 22.97
CA ARG A 131 -7.62 -0.44 24.37
C ARG A 131 -9.10 -0.13 24.53
N GLY A 132 -9.82 -0.99 25.27
CA GLY A 132 -11.29 -1.09 25.23
C GLY A 132 -12.09 0.14 25.69
N GLN A 133 -11.45 1.24 26.10
CA GLN A 133 -12.10 2.45 26.60
C GLN A 133 -11.79 3.71 25.78
N GLU A 134 -10.91 3.63 24.78
CA GLU A 134 -10.48 4.82 24.03
C GLU A 134 -11.32 5.03 22.76
N ARG A 135 -11.82 6.24 22.55
CA ARG A 135 -12.54 6.66 21.33
C ARG A 135 -11.63 7.37 20.32
N ARG A 136 -10.41 7.69 20.74
CA ARG A 136 -9.36 8.26 19.91
C ARG A 136 -8.46 7.16 19.42
N GLY A 137 -7.90 7.34 18.23
CA GLY A 137 -6.89 6.44 17.72
C GLY A 137 -6.00 7.10 16.70
N TRP A 138 -5.03 6.33 16.22
CA TRP A 138 -4.19 6.74 15.11
C TRP A 138 -4.16 5.66 14.04
N ILE A 139 -3.97 6.09 12.80
CA ILE A 139 -3.71 5.23 11.66
C ILE A 139 -2.37 5.66 11.08
N ARG A 140 -1.46 4.73 10.87
CA ARG A 140 -0.13 5.02 10.34
C ARG A 140 0.21 4.09 9.20
N ILE A 141 0.63 4.66 8.08
CA ILE A 141 0.99 3.94 6.87
C ILE A 141 2.51 3.98 6.65
N GLY A 142 3.09 2.82 6.38
CA GLY A 142 4.52 2.56 6.31
C GLY A 142 5.18 2.46 7.68
N TRP A 143 6.51 2.44 7.68
CA TRP A 143 7.29 2.26 8.91
C TRP A 143 7.11 3.40 9.91
N GLN A 144 7.14 3.06 11.20
CA GLN A 144 7.01 3.98 12.32
C GLN A 144 7.92 3.54 13.49
N PRO A 145 8.59 4.48 14.18
CA PRO A 145 9.37 4.15 15.37
C PRO A 145 8.48 3.56 16.47
N ALA A 146 8.98 2.56 17.20
CA ALA A 146 8.22 1.89 18.27
C ALA A 146 7.63 2.88 19.29
N ALA A 147 8.40 3.90 19.67
CA ALA A 147 7.97 4.96 20.58
C ALA A 147 6.67 5.66 20.15
N THR A 148 6.43 5.78 18.84
CA THR A 148 5.20 6.40 18.33
C THR A 148 3.97 5.49 18.54
N LEU A 149 4.16 4.18 18.63
CA LEU A 149 3.11 3.16 18.71
C LEU A 149 2.63 2.88 20.15
N GLU A 150 3.27 3.45 21.17
CA GLU A 150 3.15 3.01 22.57
C GLU A 150 1.81 3.33 23.24
N THR A 151 0.97 4.18 22.63
CA THR A 151 -0.22 4.72 23.28
C THR A 151 -1.48 4.59 22.45
N GLY A 152 -2.58 4.35 23.15
CA GLY A 152 -3.94 4.34 22.63
C GLY A 152 -4.30 3.26 21.63
N ASN A 153 -5.41 3.49 20.93
CA ASN A 153 -5.82 2.65 19.80
C ASN A 153 -5.01 2.98 18.56
N GLY A 154 -4.58 1.96 17.84
CA GLY A 154 -3.72 2.13 16.68
C GLY A 154 -3.99 1.14 15.56
N LEU A 155 -3.86 1.60 14.32
CA LEU A 155 -3.78 0.75 13.15
C LEU A 155 -2.49 1.08 12.39
N VAL A 156 -1.54 0.14 12.40
CA VAL A 156 -0.30 0.23 11.60
C VAL A 156 -0.50 -0.59 10.34
N LEU A 157 -0.21 0.01 9.18
CA LEU A 157 -0.32 -0.61 7.87
C LEU A 157 0.98 -0.40 7.10
N ALA A 158 1.70 -1.45 6.74
CA ALA A 158 2.91 -1.28 5.92
C ALA A 158 2.63 -1.02 4.44
N TRP A 159 1.46 -1.46 3.97
CA TRP A 159 1.07 -1.36 2.57
C TRP A 159 0.32 -0.05 2.32
N SER A 160 0.21 0.47 1.10
CA SER A 160 -0.76 1.53 0.75
C SER A 160 -1.78 1.11 -0.34
N SER A 161 -1.53 -0.05 -0.95
CA SER A 161 -2.38 -0.73 -1.92
C SER A 161 -2.15 -2.25 -1.87
N PRO A 162 -3.14 -3.07 -2.27
CA PRO A 162 -4.57 -2.78 -2.19
C PRO A 162 -4.97 -2.87 -0.73
N LEU A 163 -4.48 -1.89 0.03
CA LEU A 163 -4.76 -1.79 1.44
C LEU A 163 -6.26 -1.92 1.68
N PRO A 164 -6.62 -2.43 2.84
CA PRO A 164 -7.98 -2.45 3.27
C PRO A 164 -8.43 -1.03 3.63
N LEU A 165 -8.83 -0.24 2.63
CA LEU A 165 -9.73 0.91 2.85
C LEU A 165 -10.86 0.48 3.80
N ARG A 166 -11.31 -0.78 3.66
CA ARG A 166 -12.17 -1.48 4.62
C ARG A 166 -11.65 -1.48 6.07
N ARG A 167 -10.40 -1.85 6.36
CA ARG A 167 -9.88 -1.82 7.75
C ARG A 167 -9.75 -0.39 8.26
N ILE A 168 -9.32 0.55 7.42
CA ILE A 168 -9.26 1.97 7.80
C ILE A 168 -10.67 2.46 8.17
N ARG A 169 -11.65 2.18 7.30
CA ARG A 169 -13.07 2.44 7.50
C ARG A 169 -13.61 1.78 8.76
N ASP A 170 -13.38 0.49 8.94
CA ASP A 170 -13.89 -0.30 10.06
C ASP A 170 -13.23 0.14 11.39
N PHE A 171 -11.95 0.51 11.37
CA PHE A 171 -11.25 1.09 12.53
C PHE A 171 -11.79 2.48 12.85
N ALA A 172 -11.99 3.33 11.84
CA ALA A 172 -12.56 4.67 12.00
C ALA A 172 -14.00 4.69 12.49
N ALA A 173 -14.81 3.72 12.07
CA ALA A 173 -16.15 3.55 12.61
C ALA A 173 -16.14 3.31 14.14
N ARG A 174 -15.04 2.78 14.69
CA ARG A 174 -14.86 2.54 16.13
C ARG A 174 -14.15 3.70 16.83
N CYS A 175 -13.26 4.40 16.14
CA CYS A 175 -12.51 5.56 16.63
C CYS A 175 -12.85 6.79 15.77
N PRO A 176 -13.89 7.58 16.11
CA PRO A 176 -14.29 8.73 15.28
C PRO A 176 -13.27 9.87 15.27
N GLU A 177 -12.41 9.94 16.30
CA GLU A 177 -11.32 10.91 16.39
C GLU A 177 -9.99 10.22 16.03
N ILE A 178 -9.53 10.40 14.78
CA ILE A 178 -8.31 9.76 14.26
C ILE A 178 -7.24 10.79 13.94
N THR A 179 -5.99 10.48 14.30
CA THR A 179 -4.81 11.06 13.63
C THR A 179 -4.31 10.09 12.57
N LEU A 180 -4.40 10.48 11.30
CA LEU A 180 -3.89 9.71 10.16
C LEU A 180 -2.51 10.24 9.75
N SER A 181 -1.52 9.36 9.70
CA SER A 181 -0.20 9.65 9.14
C SER A 181 0.10 8.75 7.95
N ALA A 182 0.14 9.36 6.77
CA ALA A 182 0.40 8.71 5.49
C ALA A 182 0.92 9.75 4.48
N PRO A 183 1.69 9.33 3.45
CA PRO A 183 2.15 10.22 2.38
C PRO A 183 1.01 10.92 1.60
N ASP A 184 -0.21 10.37 1.61
CA ASP A 184 -1.40 10.85 0.90
C ASP A 184 -2.64 10.88 1.80
N ALA A 185 -2.45 11.28 3.07
CA ALA A 185 -3.45 11.18 4.13
C ALA A 185 -4.83 11.80 3.78
N GLU A 186 -4.84 12.98 3.17
CA GLU A 186 -6.10 13.67 2.81
C GLU A 186 -6.89 12.89 1.73
N VAL A 187 -6.22 12.45 0.66
CA VAL A 187 -6.87 11.64 -0.38
C VAL A 187 -7.41 10.33 0.17
N LEU A 188 -6.64 9.69 1.04
CA LEU A 188 -7.07 8.45 1.67
C LEU A 188 -8.29 8.68 2.56
N ALA A 189 -8.36 9.82 3.26
CA ALA A 189 -9.53 10.19 4.03
C ALA A 189 -10.75 10.44 3.13
N ASP A 190 -10.57 11.11 1.99
CA ASP A 190 -11.65 11.31 1.01
C ASP A 190 -12.17 9.97 0.44
N GLU A 191 -11.28 9.02 0.16
CA GLU A 191 -11.68 7.68 -0.30
C GLU A 191 -12.43 6.88 0.79
N VAL A 192 -12.07 7.07 2.06
CA VAL A 192 -12.82 6.48 3.19
C VAL A 192 -14.16 7.19 3.38
N ALA A 193 -14.21 8.52 3.21
CA ALA A 193 -15.44 9.29 3.27
C ALA A 193 -16.43 8.87 2.18
N GLY A 194 -15.93 8.59 0.97
CA GLY A 194 -16.70 8.02 -0.14
C GLY A 194 -17.33 6.66 0.17
N GLN A 195 -16.90 5.97 1.24
CA GLN A 195 -17.49 4.71 1.73
C GLN A 195 -18.50 4.91 2.86
N GLY A 196 -18.90 6.15 3.14
CA GLY A 196 -19.94 6.48 4.11
C GLY A 196 -19.44 6.66 5.55
N ILE A 197 -18.14 6.85 5.77
CA ILE A 197 -17.58 7.18 7.09
C ILE A 197 -17.37 8.69 7.20
N SER A 198 -17.76 9.27 8.33
CA SER A 198 -17.43 10.66 8.61
C SER A 198 -15.94 10.81 8.95
N VAL A 199 -15.26 11.69 8.23
CA VAL A 199 -13.84 12.03 8.46
C VAL A 199 -13.66 13.44 9.05
N THR A 200 -14.74 14.13 9.42
CA THR A 200 -14.71 15.52 9.91
C THR A 200 -13.85 15.73 11.15
N GLY A 201 -13.70 14.70 12.00
CA GLY A 201 -12.88 14.73 13.21
C GLY A 201 -11.42 14.30 13.00
N TRP A 202 -11.02 13.99 11.76
CA TRP A 202 -9.69 13.48 11.49
C TRP A 202 -8.65 14.58 11.46
N ARG A 203 -7.44 14.23 11.90
CA ARG A 203 -6.25 15.09 11.86
C ARG A 203 -5.21 14.42 10.98
N PHE A 204 -4.55 15.20 10.14
CA PHE A 204 -3.57 14.68 9.21
C PHE A 204 -2.16 15.07 9.65
N ALA A 205 -1.27 14.09 9.67
CA ALA A 205 0.16 14.28 9.84
C ALA A 205 0.85 13.77 8.57
N VAL A 206 1.19 14.70 7.67
CA VAL A 206 1.89 14.37 6.43
C VAL A 206 3.27 13.81 6.79
N LYS A 207 3.63 12.70 6.13
CA LYS A 207 4.94 12.08 6.24
C LYS A 207 5.75 12.41 4.99
#